data_AF-A0A850BS59-F1
#
_entry.id   AF-A0A850BS59-F1
#
_cell.length_a   1.000
_cell.length_b   1.000
_cell.length_c   1.000
_cell.angle_alpha   90.00
_cell.angle_beta   90.00
_cell.angle_gamma   90.00
#
_symmetry.space_group_name_H-M   'P 1'
#
loop_
_entity.id
_entity.type
_entity.pdbx_description
1 polymer ?
#
loop_
_entity_poly.entity_id
_entity_poly.type
_entity_poly.pdbx_seq_one_letter_code
_entity_poly.pdbx_strand_id
1 'polypeptide(L)'
;MNWQGIQLGGLSVLALFALSCDQPPADCTTGHGAFAATYTLVEKQGMGACDRLEGDIIGLEKYNPSQADDPKKQDLTKAKLRIRPLKLSEDAVDEGLSFDGLALDSVGDFLSATPDESNVCSVPQMTEASITLSSGAEISYSWSNVKVYVTTAYPGTQMAADLVYSEGDCSATYRVLALWPAVGCGVDANEDGIEEDIDPTLCDPQADPAAGRPTGSGINPDFEARVECHPDLHLCVLREAPAGLN
;
A
#
# COMPACT_ATOMS: atom_id res chain seq x y z
N MET A 1 17.38 -53.15 62.31
CA MET A 1 17.38 -52.04 61.34
C MET A 1 17.20 -52.63 59.96
N ASN A 2 16.00 -52.49 59.39
CA ASN A 2 15.82 -52.07 57.99
C ASN A 2 14.33 -51.92 57.69
N TRP A 3 14.07 -50.81 57.03
CA TRP A 3 12.83 -50.08 56.88
C TRP A 3 12.00 -50.66 55.73
N GLN A 4 10.69 -50.76 55.91
CA GLN A 4 9.73 -51.09 54.84
C GLN A 4 9.58 -49.87 53.92
N GLY A 5 9.89 -50.03 52.63
CA GLY A 5 9.62 -49.02 51.60
C GLY A 5 8.48 -49.47 50.70
N ILE A 6 7.29 -48.90 50.91
CA ILE A 6 6.16 -48.94 49.98
C ILE A 6 6.39 -47.79 48.98
N GLN A 7 6.68 -48.09 47.72
CA GLN A 7 6.57 -47.11 46.63
C GLN A 7 5.21 -47.30 45.95
N LEU A 8 4.26 -46.44 46.32
CA LEU A 8 3.03 -46.21 45.56
C LEU A 8 3.37 -45.34 44.35
N GLY A 9 3.08 -45.85 43.16
CA GLY A 9 3.16 -45.12 41.91
C GLY A 9 2.17 -43.96 41.88
N GLY A 10 2.66 -42.79 41.47
CA GLY A 10 1.86 -41.63 41.10
C GLY A 10 2.28 -41.18 39.71
N LEU A 11 1.57 -41.65 38.68
CA LEU A 11 1.60 -41.05 37.35
C LEU A 11 0.84 -39.73 37.42
N SER A 12 1.55 -38.64 37.65
CA SER A 12 1.00 -37.29 37.50
C SER A 12 0.81 -37.00 36.01
N VAL A 13 -0.41 -37.13 35.52
CA VAL A 13 -0.83 -36.61 34.21
C VAL A 13 -0.82 -35.09 34.30
N LEU A 14 0.24 -34.45 33.79
CA LEU A 14 0.23 -33.01 33.54
C LEU A 14 -0.76 -32.75 32.39
N ALA A 15 -1.98 -32.33 32.73
CA ALA A 15 -2.91 -31.74 31.79
C ALA A 15 -2.33 -30.38 31.34
N LEU A 16 -1.60 -30.40 30.22
CA LEU A 16 -1.28 -29.19 29.47
C LEU A 16 -2.62 -28.65 28.94
N PHE A 17 -3.17 -27.67 29.64
CA PHE A 17 -4.23 -26.83 29.11
C PHE A 17 -3.69 -26.11 27.88
N ALA A 18 -3.95 -26.69 26.71
CA ALA A 18 -3.91 -25.98 25.44
C ALA A 18 -5.01 -24.91 25.50
N LEU A 19 -4.69 -23.77 26.11
CA LEU A 19 -5.39 -22.53 25.82
C LEU A 19 -5.14 -22.29 24.34
N SER A 20 -6.10 -22.72 23.51
CA SER A 20 -6.24 -22.28 22.14
C SER A 20 -6.49 -20.78 22.19
N CYS A 21 -5.41 -20.02 22.30
CA CYS A 21 -5.43 -18.58 22.12
C CYS A 21 -5.75 -18.37 20.64
N ASP A 22 -7.05 -18.26 20.32
CA ASP A 22 -7.47 -17.71 19.04
C ASP A 22 -6.95 -16.28 19.03
N GLN A 23 -5.88 -16.03 18.26
CA GLN A 23 -5.33 -14.70 18.14
C GLN A 23 -6.44 -13.84 17.51
N PRO A 24 -6.81 -12.70 18.12
CA PRO A 24 -7.83 -11.86 17.53
C PRO A 24 -7.42 -11.48 16.10
N PRO A 25 -8.39 -11.42 15.16
CA PRO A 25 -8.09 -11.06 13.78
C PRO A 25 -7.38 -9.71 13.76
N ALA A 26 -6.45 -9.54 12.82
CA ALA A 26 -5.79 -8.26 12.62
C ALA A 26 -6.84 -7.19 12.32
N ASP A 27 -6.64 -5.97 12.82
CA ASP A 27 -7.45 -4.84 12.39
C ASP A 27 -7.08 -4.47 10.96
N CYS A 28 -8.05 -3.93 10.22
CA CYS A 28 -7.77 -3.29 8.94
C CYS A 28 -6.74 -2.18 9.11
N THR A 29 -5.66 -2.31 8.36
CA THR A 29 -4.51 -1.41 8.40
C THR A 29 -3.89 -1.29 7.02
N THR A 30 -3.01 -0.31 6.87
CA THR A 30 -2.14 -0.13 5.70
C THR A 30 -0.72 0.08 6.19
N GLY A 31 0.27 -0.26 5.37
CA GLY A 31 1.60 0.33 5.49
C GLY A 31 1.43 1.85 5.54
N HIS A 32 2.13 2.50 6.47
CA HIS A 32 2.05 3.96 6.59
C HIS A 32 3.07 4.60 5.67
N GLY A 33 2.62 5.50 4.80
CA GLY A 33 3.49 6.29 3.92
C GLY A 33 3.41 5.88 2.46
N ALA A 34 4.56 5.94 1.78
CA ALA A 34 4.64 5.83 0.32
C ALA A 34 4.52 4.39 -0.17
N PHE A 35 3.69 4.19 -1.18
CA PHE A 35 3.58 2.96 -1.97
C PHE A 35 4.02 3.26 -3.40
N ALA A 36 4.77 2.34 -4.01
CA ALA A 36 5.01 2.35 -5.44
C ALA A 36 3.81 1.70 -6.14
N ALA A 37 3.09 2.45 -6.96
CA ALA A 37 1.90 1.98 -7.65
C ALA A 37 2.10 1.91 -9.16
N THR A 38 1.63 0.82 -9.78
CA THR A 38 1.56 0.65 -11.23
C THR A 38 0.12 0.76 -11.71
N TYR A 39 -0.07 1.42 -12.84
CA TYR A 39 -1.37 1.69 -13.43
C TYR A 39 -1.48 0.96 -14.77
N THR A 40 -2.39 -0.01 -14.84
CA THR A 40 -2.69 -0.74 -16.07
C THR A 40 -3.94 -0.18 -16.73
N LEU A 41 -3.79 0.42 -17.91
CA LEU A 41 -4.90 1.01 -18.66
C LEU A 41 -5.99 -0.03 -18.97
N VAL A 42 -7.23 0.30 -18.63
CA VAL A 42 -8.43 -0.49 -18.98
C VAL A 42 -9.13 0.12 -20.17
N GLU A 43 -9.46 1.41 -20.09
CA GLU A 43 -10.13 2.14 -21.17
C GLU A 43 -9.81 3.63 -21.12
N LYS A 44 -10.04 4.31 -22.24
CA LYS A 44 -9.86 5.74 -22.42
C LYS A 44 -11.08 6.35 -23.09
N GLN A 45 -11.45 7.54 -22.65
CA GLN A 45 -12.47 8.38 -23.24
C GLN A 45 -11.88 9.79 -23.49
N GLY A 46 -12.33 10.45 -24.57
CA GLY A 46 -11.90 11.80 -24.91
C GLY A 46 -10.54 11.91 -25.61
N MET A 47 -10.08 13.14 -25.79
CA MET A 47 -8.81 13.48 -26.45
C MET A 47 -7.81 13.97 -25.40
N GLY A 48 -6.58 13.48 -25.44
CA GLY A 48 -5.53 13.86 -24.48
C GLY A 48 -4.56 12.73 -24.21
N ALA A 49 -3.69 12.91 -23.21
CA ALA A 49 -2.67 11.95 -22.80
C ALA A 49 -2.97 11.26 -21.46
N CYS A 50 -4.21 11.34 -20.98
CA CYS A 50 -4.64 10.75 -19.72
C CYS A 50 -4.48 9.22 -19.65
N ASP A 51 -4.22 8.56 -20.78
CA ASP A 51 -3.96 7.12 -20.95
C ASP A 51 -2.48 6.71 -20.86
N ARG A 52 -1.60 7.66 -20.48
CA ARG A 52 -0.15 7.44 -20.39
C ARG A 52 0.39 7.40 -18.96
N LEU A 53 -0.48 7.31 -17.95
CA LEU A 53 0.01 7.11 -16.60
C LEU A 53 0.41 5.66 -16.42
N GLU A 54 1.70 5.43 -16.20
CA GLU A 54 2.25 4.09 -15.93
C GLU A 54 2.23 3.75 -14.44
N GLY A 55 2.17 4.76 -13.58
CA GLY A 55 2.20 4.63 -12.15
C GLY A 55 2.43 5.95 -11.42
N ASP A 56 2.52 5.87 -10.10
CA ASP A 56 2.83 6.99 -9.20
C ASP A 56 3.37 6.45 -7.87
N ILE A 57 4.01 7.32 -7.08
CA ILE A 57 4.11 7.11 -5.65
C ILE A 57 2.80 7.60 -5.03
N ILE A 58 2.10 6.74 -4.29
CA ILE A 58 0.89 7.13 -3.57
C ILE A 58 1.08 6.99 -2.07
N GLY A 59 0.65 7.99 -1.30
CA GLY A 59 0.65 7.95 0.15
C GLY A 59 -0.62 7.31 0.67
N LEU A 60 -0.51 6.22 1.45
CA LEU A 60 -1.64 5.61 2.15
C LEU A 60 -1.54 5.85 3.66
N GLU A 61 -2.69 6.17 4.25
CA GLU A 61 -2.81 6.30 5.71
C GLU A 61 -4.17 5.82 6.19
N LYS A 62 -4.16 4.91 7.16
CA LYS A 62 -5.37 4.53 7.91
C LYS A 62 -5.46 5.41 9.14
N TYR A 63 -6.63 5.98 9.36
CA TYR A 63 -6.92 6.74 10.57
C TYR A 63 -8.33 6.45 11.08
N ASN A 64 -8.52 6.64 12.37
CA ASN A 64 -9.84 6.68 12.99
C ASN A 64 -10.30 8.14 12.95
N PRO A 65 -11.53 8.47 12.51
CA PRO A 65 -12.03 9.84 12.52
C PRO A 65 -12.38 10.29 13.95
N SER A 66 -12.45 11.60 14.18
CA SER A 66 -12.95 12.11 15.47
C SER A 66 -14.41 11.72 15.71
N GLN A 67 -14.79 11.58 16.99
CA GLN A 67 -16.18 11.38 17.40
C GLN A 67 -17.04 12.60 17.06
N ALA A 68 -18.29 12.36 16.71
CA ALA A 68 -19.22 13.43 16.31
C ALA A 68 -19.57 14.38 17.46
N ASP A 69 -19.56 13.89 18.70
CA ASP A 69 -19.88 14.62 19.93
C ASP A 69 -18.65 15.21 20.63
N ASP A 70 -17.45 14.67 20.39
CA ASP A 70 -16.19 15.15 20.97
C ASP A 70 -15.05 15.11 19.94
N PRO A 71 -14.74 16.23 19.27
CA PRO A 71 -13.72 16.26 18.21
C PRO A 71 -12.30 15.96 18.72
N LYS A 72 -12.07 15.97 20.04
CA LYS A 72 -10.78 15.63 20.67
C LYS A 72 -10.60 14.13 20.92
N LYS A 73 -11.62 13.31 20.68
CA LYS A 73 -11.58 11.86 20.84
C LYS A 73 -11.74 11.18 19.49
N GLN A 74 -10.99 10.10 19.28
CA GLN A 74 -11.11 9.27 18.08
C GLN A 74 -12.26 8.26 18.24
N ASP A 75 -13.01 8.07 17.16
CA ASP A 75 -14.00 7.01 17.02
C ASP A 75 -13.28 5.72 16.59
N LEU A 76 -12.87 4.93 17.57
CA LEU A 76 -12.16 3.67 17.33
C LEU A 76 -13.04 2.60 16.68
N THR A 77 -14.34 2.83 16.54
CA THR A 77 -15.26 1.91 15.84
C THR A 77 -15.30 2.14 14.33
N LYS A 78 -14.71 3.24 13.85
CA LYS A 78 -14.64 3.58 12.42
C LYS A 78 -13.20 3.66 11.97
N ALA A 79 -12.92 3.14 10.78
CA ALA A 79 -11.62 3.31 10.14
C ALA A 79 -11.82 3.95 8.76
N LYS A 80 -10.98 4.93 8.46
CA LYS A 80 -10.91 5.59 7.15
C LYS A 80 -9.55 5.32 6.53
N LEU A 81 -9.54 5.26 5.20
CA LEU A 81 -8.34 5.26 4.39
C LEU A 81 -8.22 6.61 3.69
N ARG A 82 -7.01 7.17 3.72
CA ARG A 82 -6.60 8.29 2.88
C ARG A 82 -5.65 7.78 1.81
N ILE A 83 -5.84 8.21 0.56
CA ILE A 83 -4.89 8.05 -0.54
C ILE A 83 -4.50 9.45 -1.02
N ARG A 84 -3.19 9.70 -1.15
CA ARG A 84 -2.64 10.93 -1.75
C ARG A 84 -1.76 10.57 -2.95
N PRO A 85 -2.14 10.91 -4.18
CA PRO A 85 -1.23 10.84 -5.32
C PRO A 85 -0.10 11.87 -5.16
N LEU A 86 1.16 11.43 -5.27
CA LEU A 86 2.30 12.34 -5.19
C LEU A 86 2.29 13.29 -6.39
N LYS A 87 2.05 12.76 -7.59
CA LYS A 87 2.02 13.55 -8.82
C LYS A 87 1.02 14.70 -8.77
N LEU A 88 -0.19 14.48 -8.24
CA LEU A 88 -1.18 15.55 -8.06
C LEU A 88 -0.66 16.66 -7.13
N SER A 89 0.11 16.29 -6.10
CA SER A 89 0.72 17.26 -5.19
C SER A 89 1.87 18.02 -5.86
N GLU A 90 2.67 17.35 -6.71
CA GLU A 90 3.73 17.96 -7.52
C GLU A 90 3.15 18.94 -8.55
N ASP A 91 2.11 18.55 -9.28
CA ASP A 91 1.41 19.42 -10.23
C ASP A 91 0.89 20.69 -9.52
N ALA A 92 0.37 20.56 -8.29
CA ALA A 92 -0.06 21.71 -7.50
C ALA A 92 1.11 22.64 -7.10
N VAL A 93 2.29 22.08 -6.80
CA VAL A 93 3.52 22.86 -6.51
C VAL A 93 3.98 23.61 -7.76
N ASP A 94 4.02 22.94 -8.91
CA ASP A 94 4.49 23.49 -10.17
C ASP A 94 3.60 24.63 -10.66
N GLU A 95 2.29 24.53 -10.43
CA GLU A 95 1.31 25.60 -10.68
C GLU A 95 1.34 26.71 -9.61
N GLY A 96 2.12 26.55 -8.53
CA GLY A 96 2.20 27.50 -7.43
C GLY A 96 0.87 27.66 -6.66
N LEU A 97 0.06 26.61 -6.61
CA LEU A 97 -1.23 26.63 -5.91
C LEU A 97 -1.03 26.69 -4.40
N SER A 98 -1.91 27.42 -3.72
CA SER A 98 -2.01 27.37 -2.27
C SER A 98 -2.61 26.03 -1.86
N PHE A 99 -1.94 25.30 -0.98
CA PHE A 99 -2.44 24.04 -0.42
C PHE A 99 -3.69 24.20 0.46
N ASP A 100 -3.97 25.41 0.95
CA ASP A 100 -5.16 25.67 1.76
C ASP A 100 -6.44 25.43 0.94
N GLY A 101 -7.22 24.44 1.35
CA GLY A 101 -8.49 24.09 0.70
C GLY A 101 -8.40 23.21 -0.55
N LEU A 102 -7.20 22.77 -0.98
CA LEU A 102 -7.09 21.82 -2.10
C LEU A 102 -7.54 20.41 -1.69
N ALA A 103 -8.27 19.76 -2.58
CA ALA A 103 -8.68 18.37 -2.43
C ALA A 103 -7.58 17.43 -2.93
N LEU A 104 -6.42 17.39 -2.28
CA LEU A 104 -5.30 16.51 -2.69
C LEU A 104 -5.42 15.08 -2.17
N ASP A 105 -6.39 14.82 -1.31
CA ASP A 105 -6.60 13.54 -0.65
C ASP A 105 -7.93 12.91 -1.05
N SER A 106 -7.88 11.66 -1.46
CA SER A 106 -9.05 10.80 -1.54
C SER A 106 -9.27 10.11 -0.21
N VAL A 107 -10.49 10.17 0.32
CA VAL A 107 -10.86 9.59 1.63
C VAL A 107 -12.04 8.65 1.46
N GLY A 108 -11.95 7.46 2.04
CA GLY A 108 -13.04 6.47 2.06
C GLY A 108 -13.13 5.73 3.38
N ASP A 109 -14.29 5.14 3.65
CA ASP A 109 -14.53 4.31 4.84
C ASP A 109 -14.20 2.84 4.54
N PHE A 110 -13.50 2.18 5.45
CA PHE A 110 -13.40 0.71 5.40
C PHE A 110 -14.79 0.10 5.64
N LEU A 111 -15.13 -0.95 4.90
CA LEU A 111 -16.39 -1.70 5.09
C LEU A 111 -16.50 -2.32 6.48
N SER A 112 -15.37 -2.71 7.07
CA SER A 112 -15.28 -3.38 8.36
C SER A 112 -13.99 -2.97 9.09
N ALA A 113 -13.99 -3.14 10.41
CA ALA A 113 -12.79 -2.90 11.23
C ALA A 113 -11.72 -3.98 11.07
N THR A 114 -12.08 -5.17 10.57
CA THR A 114 -11.19 -6.32 10.36
C THR A 114 -11.29 -6.82 8.92
N PRO A 115 -10.27 -7.51 8.40
CA PRO A 115 -10.31 -8.14 7.08
C PRO A 115 -11.43 -9.18 6.97
N ASP A 116 -11.85 -9.46 5.74
CA ASP A 116 -12.76 -10.55 5.42
C ASP A 116 -12.06 -11.93 5.45
N GLU A 117 -12.79 -12.99 5.07
CA GLU A 117 -12.27 -14.37 5.01
C GLU A 117 -11.10 -14.55 4.01
N SER A 118 -10.93 -13.61 3.07
CA SER A 118 -9.81 -13.59 2.11
C SER A 118 -8.64 -12.72 2.60
N ASN A 119 -8.69 -12.23 3.84
CA ASN A 119 -7.73 -11.30 4.43
C ASN A 119 -7.69 -9.94 3.72
N VAL A 120 -8.84 -9.47 3.22
CA VAL A 120 -8.95 -8.20 2.50
C VAL A 120 -9.72 -7.18 3.32
N CYS A 121 -9.18 -5.97 3.38
CA CYS A 121 -9.84 -4.78 3.87
C CYS A 121 -10.29 -3.93 2.69
N SER A 122 -11.60 -3.74 2.55
CA SER A 122 -12.18 -3.08 1.39
C SER A 122 -12.67 -1.67 1.71
N VAL A 123 -12.38 -0.73 0.81
CA VAL A 123 -12.92 0.64 0.78
C VAL A 123 -13.62 0.80 -0.58
N PRO A 124 -14.96 0.72 -0.64
CA PRO A 124 -15.67 0.58 -1.92
C PRO A 124 -15.55 1.83 -2.81
N GLN A 125 -15.54 3.00 -2.19
CA GLN A 125 -15.55 4.29 -2.86
C GLN A 125 -14.76 5.28 -2.03
N MET A 126 -14.05 6.17 -2.71
CA MET A 126 -13.38 7.31 -2.09
C MET A 126 -13.92 8.63 -2.63
N THR A 127 -13.69 9.71 -1.90
CA THR A 127 -13.83 11.07 -2.44
C THR A 127 -12.81 11.31 -3.56
N GLU A 128 -13.18 12.14 -4.52
CA GLU A 128 -12.27 12.59 -5.56
C GLU A 128 -11.17 13.49 -4.98
N ALA A 129 -9.95 13.30 -5.45
CA ALA A 129 -8.87 14.27 -5.28
C ALA A 129 -8.69 15.04 -6.59
N SER A 130 -8.66 16.37 -6.55
CA SER A 130 -8.51 17.18 -7.76
C SER A 130 -7.85 18.54 -7.52
N ILE A 131 -7.31 19.09 -8.61
CA ILE A 131 -6.81 20.47 -8.70
C ILE A 131 -7.27 21.09 -10.02
N THR A 132 -7.38 22.42 -10.04
CA THR A 132 -7.57 23.19 -11.28
C THR A 132 -6.27 23.93 -11.60
N LEU A 133 -5.71 23.65 -12.78
CA LEU A 133 -4.49 24.28 -13.27
C LEU A 133 -4.75 25.75 -13.67
N SER A 134 -3.70 26.55 -13.78
CA SER A 134 -3.79 27.94 -14.27
C SER A 134 -4.36 28.07 -15.68
N SER A 135 -4.25 27.00 -16.48
CA SER A 135 -4.88 26.88 -17.81
C SER A 135 -6.41 26.76 -17.76
N GLY A 136 -6.98 26.48 -16.58
CA GLY A 136 -8.39 26.16 -16.37
C GLY A 136 -8.75 24.68 -16.56
N ALA A 137 -7.78 23.83 -16.94
CA ALA A 137 -7.99 22.39 -16.98
C ALA A 137 -8.03 21.80 -15.56
N GLU A 138 -8.82 20.77 -15.36
CA GLU A 138 -8.89 20.02 -14.09
C GLU A 138 -8.11 18.70 -14.21
N ILE A 139 -7.35 18.38 -13.18
CA ILE A 139 -6.77 17.04 -12.97
C ILE A 139 -7.51 16.39 -11.82
N SER A 140 -8.00 15.17 -11.99
CA SER A 140 -8.69 14.45 -10.91
C SER A 140 -8.34 12.96 -10.83
N TYR A 141 -8.43 12.44 -9.60
CA TYR A 141 -8.23 11.03 -9.22
C TYR A 141 -9.46 10.56 -8.45
N SER A 142 -10.19 9.60 -9.04
CA SER A 142 -11.38 9.00 -8.45
C SER A 142 -11.15 7.50 -8.23
N TRP A 143 -10.89 7.13 -6.97
CA TRP A 143 -10.61 5.75 -6.56
C TRP A 143 -11.87 4.98 -6.17
N SER A 144 -11.92 3.71 -6.55
CA SER A 144 -12.97 2.77 -6.16
C SER A 144 -12.43 1.36 -6.01
N ASN A 145 -13.23 0.47 -5.40
CA ASN A 145 -12.88 -0.93 -5.19
C ASN A 145 -11.48 -1.12 -4.57
N VAL A 146 -11.10 -0.23 -3.65
CA VAL A 146 -9.78 -0.30 -3.02
C VAL A 146 -9.76 -1.48 -2.06
N LYS A 147 -8.81 -2.39 -2.27
CA LYS A 147 -8.58 -3.60 -1.49
C LYS A 147 -7.18 -3.56 -0.92
N VAL A 148 -7.05 -3.66 0.39
CA VAL A 148 -5.77 -3.75 1.09
C VAL A 148 -5.63 -5.14 1.68
N TYR A 149 -4.55 -5.86 1.36
CA TYR A 149 -4.32 -7.21 1.87
C TYR A 149 -3.66 -7.14 3.26
N VAL A 150 -4.34 -7.71 4.26
CA VAL A 150 -3.96 -7.57 5.67
C VAL A 150 -3.94 -8.91 6.35
N THR A 151 -2.74 -9.37 6.69
CA THR A 151 -2.52 -10.47 7.62
C THR A 151 -1.54 -10.04 8.71
N THR A 152 -1.29 -10.91 9.69
CA THR A 152 -0.23 -10.70 10.68
C THR A 152 1.18 -10.66 10.05
N ALA A 153 1.41 -11.39 8.96
CA ALA A 153 2.66 -11.38 8.22
C ALA A 153 2.76 -10.21 7.22
N TYR A 154 1.62 -9.73 6.73
CA TYR A 154 1.50 -8.69 5.70
C TYR A 154 0.53 -7.61 6.18
N PRO A 155 0.96 -6.69 7.06
CA PRO A 155 0.07 -5.70 7.65
C PRO A 155 -0.22 -4.55 6.67
N GLY A 156 -0.96 -4.84 5.59
CA GLY A 156 -1.42 -3.84 4.63
C GLY A 156 -0.33 -3.34 3.69
N THR A 157 0.60 -4.20 3.28
CA THR A 157 1.74 -3.83 2.43
C THR A 157 1.48 -3.97 0.93
N GLN A 158 0.29 -4.46 0.55
CA GLN A 158 -0.14 -4.65 -0.82
C GLN A 158 -1.56 -4.08 -0.97
N MET A 159 -1.79 -3.32 -2.04
CA MET A 159 -3.10 -2.73 -2.35
C MET A 159 -3.43 -2.95 -3.83
N ALA A 160 -4.72 -3.15 -4.11
CA ALA A 160 -5.28 -3.10 -5.46
C ALA A 160 -6.48 -2.13 -5.48
N ALA A 161 -6.72 -1.47 -6.61
CA ALA A 161 -7.85 -0.55 -6.77
C ALA A 161 -8.22 -0.35 -8.25
N ASP A 162 -9.38 0.25 -8.48
CA ASP A 162 -9.73 0.88 -9.74
C ASP A 162 -9.56 2.40 -9.60
N LEU A 163 -8.95 3.03 -10.59
CA LEU A 163 -8.75 4.48 -10.65
C LEU A 163 -9.36 5.03 -11.94
N VAL A 164 -10.20 6.04 -11.82
CA VAL A 164 -10.52 6.94 -12.93
C VAL A 164 -9.65 8.18 -12.79
N TYR A 165 -8.74 8.38 -13.72
CA TYR A 165 -7.91 9.58 -13.83
C TYR A 165 -8.45 10.47 -14.95
N SER A 166 -8.59 11.77 -14.68
CA SER A 166 -9.03 12.73 -15.68
C SER A 166 -8.09 13.92 -15.77
N GLU A 167 -7.88 14.41 -16.98
CA GLU A 167 -7.10 15.61 -17.30
C GLU A 167 -7.82 16.37 -18.42
N GLY A 168 -8.45 17.50 -18.06
CA GLY A 168 -9.29 18.27 -18.98
C GLY A 168 -10.44 17.43 -19.57
N ASP A 169 -10.50 17.33 -20.89
CA ASP A 169 -11.53 16.56 -21.61
C ASP A 169 -11.17 15.07 -21.79
N CYS A 170 -10.05 14.61 -21.22
CA CYS A 170 -9.58 13.23 -21.29
C CYS A 170 -9.86 12.51 -19.97
N SER A 171 -10.39 11.29 -20.03
CA SER A 171 -10.50 10.41 -18.86
C SER A 171 -10.04 8.99 -19.19
N ALA A 172 -9.33 8.35 -18.28
CA ALA A 172 -8.86 6.98 -18.42
C ALA A 172 -9.12 6.18 -17.15
N THR A 173 -9.56 4.94 -17.33
CA THR A 173 -9.75 3.99 -16.24
C THR A 173 -8.54 3.06 -16.17
N TYR A 174 -8.02 2.87 -14.97
CA TYR A 174 -6.86 2.04 -14.67
C TYR A 174 -7.16 1.00 -13.60
N ARG A 175 -6.55 -0.17 -13.73
CA ARG A 175 -6.32 -1.09 -12.60
C ARG A 175 -5.01 -0.72 -11.94
N VAL A 176 -5.03 -0.62 -10.62
CA VAL A 176 -3.88 -0.20 -9.82
C VAL A 176 -3.42 -1.35 -8.95
N LEU A 177 -2.10 -1.58 -8.91
CA LEU A 177 -1.44 -2.39 -7.90
C LEU A 177 -0.39 -1.54 -7.20
N ALA A 178 -0.31 -1.65 -5.88
CA ALA A 178 0.60 -0.83 -5.09
C ALA A 178 1.34 -1.65 -4.03
N LEU A 179 2.64 -1.40 -3.90
CA LEU A 179 3.56 -2.07 -2.97
C LEU A 179 4.11 -1.07 -1.95
N TRP A 180 4.10 -1.45 -0.69
CA TRP A 180 4.82 -0.75 0.37
C TRP A 180 6.05 -1.54 0.85
N PRO A 181 7.15 -0.84 1.19
CA PRO A 181 7.37 0.60 0.96
C PRO A 181 7.64 0.91 -0.52
N ALA A 182 7.43 2.16 -0.93
CA ALA A 182 7.99 2.65 -2.19
C ALA A 182 9.52 2.63 -2.11
N VAL A 183 10.17 1.84 -2.97
CA VAL A 183 11.62 1.74 -3.05
C VAL A 183 12.05 2.11 -4.46
N GLY A 184 12.97 3.07 -4.56
CA GLY A 184 13.60 3.43 -5.83
C GLY A 184 14.64 2.40 -6.24
N CYS A 185 14.68 2.09 -7.52
CA CYS A 185 15.66 1.20 -8.14
C CYS A 185 16.30 1.81 -9.39
N GLY A 186 16.09 3.10 -9.65
CA GLY A 186 16.84 3.85 -10.67
C GLY A 186 18.27 4.12 -10.22
N VAL A 187 19.19 4.12 -11.17
CA VAL A 187 20.59 4.51 -10.97
C VAL A 187 20.97 5.63 -11.95
N ASP A 188 21.88 6.51 -11.55
CA ASP A 188 22.37 7.57 -12.42
C ASP A 188 23.20 6.96 -13.54
N ALA A 189 22.92 7.30 -14.80
CA ALA A 189 23.70 6.83 -15.93
C ALA A 189 25.20 7.16 -15.79
N ASN A 190 26.04 6.14 -15.94
CA ASN A 190 27.47 6.22 -15.83
C ASN A 190 28.06 7.21 -16.85
N GLU A 191 29.20 7.78 -16.49
CA GLU A 191 29.95 8.76 -17.29
C GLU A 191 30.26 8.29 -18.73
N ASP A 192 30.21 6.99 -19.01
CA ASP A 192 30.48 6.38 -20.32
C ASP A 192 29.27 6.33 -21.27
N GLY A 193 28.11 6.86 -20.87
CA GLY A 193 26.94 7.05 -21.74
C GLY A 193 26.26 5.75 -22.20
N ILE A 194 26.63 4.62 -21.59
CA ILE A 194 25.91 3.34 -21.67
C ILE A 194 25.68 2.91 -20.23
N GLU A 195 24.44 2.94 -19.78
CA GLU A 195 24.07 2.23 -18.56
C GLU A 195 22.64 1.72 -18.61
N GLU A 196 22.41 0.62 -17.90
CA GLU A 196 21.08 0.27 -17.45
C GLU A 196 20.63 1.40 -16.50
N ASP A 197 19.56 2.12 -16.83
CA ASP A 197 19.03 3.21 -15.98
C ASP A 197 18.38 2.69 -14.68
N ILE A 198 18.47 1.38 -14.43
CA ILE A 198 17.91 0.66 -13.28
C ILE A 198 18.88 -0.38 -12.72
N ASP A 199 18.85 -0.59 -11.40
CA ASP A 199 19.48 -1.71 -10.70
C ASP A 199 18.40 -2.55 -9.99
N PRO A 200 17.97 -3.69 -10.58
CA PRO A 200 16.99 -4.58 -9.98
C PRO A 200 17.38 -5.12 -8.61
N THR A 201 18.68 -5.15 -8.31
CA THR A 201 19.18 -5.66 -7.03
C THR A 201 18.85 -4.72 -5.86
N LEU A 202 18.48 -3.47 -6.13
CA LEU A 202 17.97 -2.53 -5.12
C LEU A 202 16.59 -2.91 -4.58
N CYS A 203 15.85 -3.78 -5.28
CA CYS A 203 14.57 -4.32 -4.78
C CYS A 203 14.74 -5.49 -3.81
N ASP A 204 15.95 -6.06 -3.71
CA ASP A 204 16.22 -7.24 -2.90
C ASP A 204 16.00 -6.95 -1.39
N PRO A 205 15.12 -7.71 -0.73
CA PRO A 205 14.83 -7.54 0.69
C PRO A 205 16.02 -7.88 1.60
N GLN A 206 17.03 -8.61 1.09
CA GLN A 206 18.23 -8.98 1.83
C GLN A 206 19.37 -7.98 1.60
N ALA A 207 20.17 -7.77 2.65
CA ALA A 207 21.42 -7.04 2.52
C ALA A 207 22.47 -7.91 1.80
N ASP A 208 23.28 -7.29 0.95
CA ASP A 208 24.50 -7.88 0.40
C ASP A 208 25.69 -6.93 0.60
N PRO A 209 26.33 -6.93 1.79
CA PRO A 209 27.47 -6.07 2.06
C PRO A 209 28.68 -6.37 1.14
N ALA A 210 28.80 -7.58 0.60
CA ALA A 210 29.89 -7.94 -0.30
C ALA A 210 29.72 -7.30 -1.69
N ALA A 211 28.46 -7.09 -2.12
CA ALA A 211 28.11 -6.34 -3.32
C ALA A 211 27.90 -4.83 -3.08
N GLY A 212 28.24 -4.30 -1.90
CA GLY A 212 28.10 -2.88 -1.60
C GLY A 212 26.69 -2.44 -1.16
N ARG A 213 25.79 -3.39 -0.89
CA ARG A 213 24.43 -3.15 -0.36
C ARG A 213 24.36 -3.52 1.13
N PRO A 214 24.71 -2.61 2.06
CA PRO A 214 24.77 -2.93 3.49
C PRO A 214 23.39 -3.18 4.13
N THR A 215 22.31 -2.81 3.46
CA THR A 215 20.92 -2.97 3.90
C THR A 215 20.09 -3.59 2.79
N GLY A 216 19.04 -4.33 3.16
CA GLY A 216 18.01 -4.73 2.20
C GLY A 216 17.03 -3.58 1.91
N SER A 217 16.17 -3.78 0.91
CA SER A 217 15.19 -2.79 0.43
C SER A 217 14.12 -2.43 1.45
N GLY A 218 13.91 -3.27 2.47
CA GLY A 218 12.80 -3.14 3.43
C GLY A 218 11.46 -3.70 2.90
N ILE A 219 11.43 -4.19 1.67
CA ILE A 219 10.32 -4.98 1.12
C ILE A 219 10.24 -6.30 1.89
N ASN A 220 9.03 -6.84 2.06
CA ASN A 220 8.86 -8.11 2.74
C ASN A 220 9.55 -9.24 1.93
N PRO A 221 10.43 -10.06 2.53
CA PRO A 221 11.11 -11.17 1.87
C PRO A 221 10.21 -12.16 1.13
N ASP A 222 8.98 -12.35 1.59
CA ASP A 222 8.02 -13.26 0.96
C ASP A 222 7.58 -12.78 -0.44
N PHE A 223 7.91 -11.54 -0.80
CA PHE A 223 7.54 -10.94 -2.08
C PHE A 223 8.69 -10.94 -3.09
N GLU A 224 9.89 -11.39 -2.72
CA GLU A 224 11.09 -11.33 -3.57
C GLU A 224 10.86 -11.84 -5.00
N ALA A 225 10.17 -12.98 -5.15
CA ALA A 225 9.89 -13.57 -6.46
C ALA A 225 8.82 -12.81 -7.29
N ARG A 226 8.08 -11.88 -6.67
CA ARG A 226 6.94 -11.16 -7.24
C ARG A 226 7.17 -9.66 -7.36
N VAL A 227 8.36 -9.20 -6.99
CA VAL A 227 8.77 -7.80 -7.09
C VAL A 227 9.80 -7.65 -8.19
N GLU A 228 9.71 -6.56 -8.93
CA GLU A 228 10.70 -6.18 -9.93
C GLU A 228 10.92 -4.67 -9.94
N CYS A 229 12.06 -4.25 -10.49
CA CYS A 229 12.27 -2.85 -10.80
C CYS A 229 11.54 -2.51 -12.10
N HIS A 230 10.58 -1.60 -12.01
CA HIS A 230 9.85 -1.13 -13.19
C HIS A 230 10.76 -0.23 -14.04
N PRO A 231 10.92 -0.51 -15.34
CA PRO A 231 11.90 0.18 -16.19
C PRO A 231 11.60 1.67 -16.38
N ASP A 232 10.32 2.07 -16.42
CA ASP A 232 9.97 3.49 -16.64
C ASP A 232 9.74 4.28 -15.34
N LEU A 233 9.27 3.61 -14.27
CA LEU A 233 8.99 4.27 -12.99
C LEU A 233 10.24 4.34 -12.09
N HIS A 234 11.24 3.51 -12.34
CA HIS A 234 12.43 3.36 -11.50
C HIS A 234 12.06 3.02 -10.04
N LEU A 235 10.98 2.27 -9.86
CA LEU A 235 10.45 1.82 -8.57
C LEU A 235 10.32 0.31 -8.52
N CYS A 236 10.51 -0.26 -7.33
CA CYS A 236 10.21 -1.65 -7.04
C CYS A 236 8.70 -1.84 -6.92
N VAL A 237 8.11 -2.64 -7.81
CA VAL A 237 6.65 -2.82 -7.95
C VAL A 237 6.27 -4.29 -7.90
N LEU A 238 4.99 -4.57 -7.66
CA LEU A 238 4.43 -5.91 -7.81
C LEU A 238 4.24 -6.26 -9.29
N ARG A 239 4.69 -7.45 -9.69
CA ARG A 239 4.44 -8.01 -11.03
C ARG A 239 2.97 -8.34 -11.28
N GLU A 240 2.30 -8.82 -10.24
CA GLU A 240 0.92 -9.29 -10.30
C GLU A 240 0.24 -9.11 -8.95
N ALA A 241 -1.10 -9.04 -8.98
CA ALA A 241 -1.87 -8.97 -7.75
C ALA A 241 -1.80 -10.32 -7.02
N PRO A 242 -1.62 -10.32 -5.69
CA PRO A 242 -1.84 -11.50 -4.86
C PRO A 242 -3.21 -12.12 -5.13
N ALA A 243 -3.32 -13.44 -4.99
CA ALA A 243 -4.59 -14.15 -5.22
C ALA A 243 -5.79 -13.54 -4.46
N GLY A 244 -5.56 -13.02 -3.25
CA GLY A 244 -6.59 -12.36 -2.45
C GLY A 244 -7.01 -10.97 -2.94
N LEU A 245 -6.25 -10.32 -3.83
CA LEU A 245 -6.53 -8.97 -4.34
C LEU A 245 -7.15 -8.94 -5.74
N ASN A 246 -7.20 -10.08 -6.43
CA ASN A 246 -7.85 -10.21 -7.74
C ASN A 246 -9.38 -10.06 -7.68
#